data_AF-A0A1E3P7G4-F1
#
_entry.id   AF-A0A1E3P7G4-F1
#
_cell.length_a   1.000
_cell.length_b   1.000
_cell.length_c   1.000
_cell.angle_alpha   90.00
_cell.angle_beta   90.00
_cell.angle_gamma   90.00
#
_symmetry.space_group_name_H-M   'P 1'
#
loop_
_entity.id
_entity.type
_entity.pdbx_description
1 polymer ?
#
loop_
_entity_poly.entity_id
_entity_poly.type
_entity_poly.pdbx_seq_one_letter_code
_entity_poly.pdbx_strand_id
1 'polypeptide(L)'
;NREILTGGKKFAQRNAKKHVVEEVVFDKDSRQDYLTGFHKRKLERQKKAQEFHKEQDRLAKIEERKKAKLEKQKEMAAQLEKFQKSMKELSGQYETSDEEDDGDEDEDKKIDVEEEYEEWDGFQEGEEDHNESKSKGILKRIYAANIGGSDEDGTEVTIEDVEFNNNLEEIAKLNYVNLQKSQKILEESIDRAKKYAVIAGAAPKKSIQKKKKFRYLTKSERRANNRKAIDKKKK
;
A
#
# COMPACT_ATOMS: atom_id res chain seq x y z
N ASN A 1 9.00 -16.43 -40.90
CA ASN A 1 9.97 -16.27 -39.77
C ASN A 1 10.39 -14.83 -39.47
N ARG A 2 10.63 -13.96 -40.45
CA ARG A 2 11.05 -12.56 -40.20
C ARG A 2 9.97 -11.69 -39.54
N GLU A 3 8.70 -11.88 -39.92
CA GLU A 3 7.57 -11.13 -39.39
C GLU A 3 7.32 -11.38 -37.90
N ILE A 4 7.40 -12.64 -37.46
CA ILE A 4 7.27 -13.06 -36.05
C ILE A 4 8.39 -12.43 -35.20
N LEU A 5 9.62 -12.40 -35.70
CA LEU A 5 10.77 -11.78 -35.02
C LEU A 5 10.70 -10.24 -34.99
N THR A 6 10.04 -9.60 -35.95
CA THR A 6 9.83 -8.13 -35.98
C THR A 6 8.58 -7.66 -35.23
N GLY A 7 7.69 -8.57 -34.82
CA GLY A 7 6.47 -8.26 -34.08
C GLY A 7 6.73 -7.52 -32.77
N GLY A 8 7.82 -7.86 -32.06
CA GLY A 8 8.25 -7.18 -30.84
C GLY A 8 8.60 -5.71 -31.07
N LYS A 9 9.27 -5.36 -32.18
CA LYS A 9 9.56 -3.95 -32.54
C LYS A 9 8.28 -3.17 -32.83
N LYS A 10 7.31 -3.78 -33.54
CA LYS A 10 6.00 -3.15 -33.82
C LYS A 10 5.18 -2.96 -32.54
N PHE A 11 5.25 -3.88 -31.59
CA PHE A 11 4.61 -3.75 -30.28
C PHE A 11 5.25 -2.64 -29.44
N ALA A 12 6.59 -2.60 -29.37
CA ALA A 12 7.32 -1.54 -28.68
C ALA A 12 7.03 -0.16 -29.29
N GLN A 13 6.98 -0.03 -30.62
CA GLN A 13 6.61 1.21 -31.29
C GLN A 13 5.16 1.62 -31.02
N ARG A 14 4.22 0.67 -31.00
CA ARG A 14 2.82 0.96 -30.64
C ARG A 14 2.69 1.40 -29.18
N ASN A 15 3.34 0.72 -28.25
CA ASN A 15 3.34 1.12 -26.83
C ASN A 15 4.05 2.46 -26.60
N ALA A 16 5.13 2.75 -27.32
CA ALA A 16 5.79 4.05 -27.28
C ALA A 16 4.84 5.16 -27.76
N LYS A 17 4.07 4.92 -28.83
CA LYS A 17 3.09 5.87 -29.36
C LYS A 17 1.88 6.08 -28.45
N LYS A 18 1.47 5.10 -27.62
CA LYS A 18 0.32 5.25 -26.70
C LYS A 18 0.45 6.40 -25.70
N HIS A 19 1.69 6.77 -25.35
CA HIS A 19 1.98 7.84 -24.39
C HIS A 19 2.47 9.13 -25.08
N VAL A 20 2.63 9.13 -26.40
CA VAL A 20 3.03 10.31 -27.15
C VAL A 20 1.77 11.04 -27.57
N VAL A 21 1.57 12.22 -26.99
CA VAL A 21 0.51 13.15 -27.38
C VAL A 21 0.97 13.86 -28.66
N GLU A 22 0.18 13.79 -29.73
CA GLU A 22 0.54 14.35 -31.05
C GLU A 22 0.54 15.89 -31.07
N GLU A 23 -0.38 16.52 -30.33
CA GLU A 23 -0.47 17.97 -30.21
C GLU A 23 -0.98 18.39 -28.82
N VAL A 24 -0.40 19.44 -28.24
CA VAL A 24 -0.87 20.04 -26.99
C VAL A 24 -1.46 21.41 -27.30
N VAL A 25 -2.79 21.50 -27.29
CA VAL A 25 -3.52 22.76 -27.49
C VAL A 25 -3.78 23.43 -26.14
N PHE A 26 -3.41 24.70 -26.01
CA PHE A 26 -3.66 25.50 -24.81
C PHE A 26 -5.00 26.23 -24.93
N ASP A 27 -6.05 25.63 -24.37
CA ASP A 27 -7.33 26.30 -24.24
C ASP A 27 -7.34 27.25 -23.02
N LYS A 28 -7.62 28.53 -23.27
CA LYS A 28 -7.64 29.58 -22.26
C LYS A 28 -8.80 29.40 -21.28
N ASP A 29 -9.92 28.86 -21.73
CA ASP A 29 -11.11 28.66 -20.91
C ASP A 29 -10.86 27.52 -19.92
N SER A 30 -10.30 26.39 -20.40
CA SER A 30 -9.84 25.30 -19.52
C SER A 30 -8.84 25.77 -18.46
N ARG A 31 -7.95 26.72 -18.83
CA ARG A 31 -6.98 27.30 -17.89
C ARG A 31 -7.68 28.17 -16.84
N GLN A 32 -8.67 28.97 -17.22
CA GLN A 32 -9.41 29.80 -16.29
C GLN A 32 -10.21 28.95 -15.31
N ASP A 33 -10.86 27.89 -15.78
CA ASP A 33 -11.54 26.90 -14.93
C ASP A 33 -10.56 26.16 -14.01
N TYR A 34 -9.37 25.83 -14.51
CA TYR A 34 -8.31 25.27 -13.69
C TYR A 34 -7.74 26.28 -12.69
N LEU A 35 -7.73 27.57 -12.95
CA LEU A 35 -7.25 28.54 -11.96
C LEU A 35 -8.31 28.87 -10.91
N THR A 36 -9.59 28.91 -11.28
CA THR A 36 -10.67 29.32 -10.36
C THR A 36 -11.35 28.14 -9.65
N GLY A 37 -11.40 26.97 -10.28
CA GLY A 37 -12.13 25.78 -9.84
C GLY A 37 -11.43 24.92 -8.79
N PHE A 38 -10.71 25.50 -7.82
CA PHE A 38 -9.93 24.74 -6.83
C PHE A 38 -10.77 23.71 -6.06
N HIS A 39 -12.01 24.07 -5.71
CA HIS A 39 -12.93 23.17 -5.01
C HIS A 39 -13.31 21.97 -5.88
N LYS A 40 -13.65 22.20 -7.16
CA LYS A 40 -13.96 21.13 -8.13
C LYS A 40 -12.80 20.14 -8.23
N ARG A 41 -11.57 20.64 -8.41
CA ARG A 41 -10.37 19.79 -8.46
C ARG A 41 -10.09 19.05 -7.17
N LYS A 42 -10.39 19.66 -6.02
CA LYS A 42 -10.22 18.98 -4.73
C LYS A 42 -11.18 17.80 -4.62
N LEU A 43 -12.44 17.98 -5.01
CA LEU A 43 -13.44 16.91 -5.03
C LEU A 43 -13.08 15.82 -6.06
N GLU A 44 -12.65 16.20 -7.26
CA GLU A 44 -12.18 15.25 -8.28
C GLU A 44 -11.00 14.42 -7.79
N ARG A 45 -10.00 15.04 -7.13
CA ARG A 45 -8.89 14.28 -6.53
C ARG A 45 -9.37 13.29 -5.46
N GLN A 46 -10.33 13.69 -4.64
CA GLN A 46 -10.91 12.81 -3.62
C GLN A 46 -11.67 11.65 -4.27
N LYS A 47 -12.52 11.91 -5.26
CA LYS A 47 -13.25 10.89 -6.02
C LYS A 47 -12.31 9.92 -6.71
N LYS A 48 -11.29 10.43 -7.43
CA LYS A 48 -10.27 9.60 -8.08
C LYS A 48 -9.51 8.72 -7.10
N ALA A 49 -9.18 9.23 -5.92
CA ALA A 49 -8.55 8.43 -4.88
C ALA A 49 -9.51 7.33 -4.36
N GLN A 50 -10.78 7.64 -4.15
CA GLN A 50 -11.79 6.66 -3.76
C GLN A 50 -11.99 5.58 -4.83
N GLU A 51 -12.09 5.96 -6.10
CA GLU A 51 -12.21 5.05 -7.24
C GLU A 51 -11.00 4.13 -7.34
N PHE A 52 -9.79 4.67 -7.23
CA PHE A 52 -8.57 3.88 -7.22
C PHE A 52 -8.58 2.83 -6.09
N HIS A 53 -8.96 3.21 -4.87
CA HIS A 53 -9.07 2.28 -3.75
C HIS A 53 -10.14 1.20 -4.00
N LYS A 54 -11.31 1.57 -4.53
CA LYS A 54 -12.37 0.63 -4.90
C LYS A 54 -11.90 -0.37 -5.96
N GLU A 55 -11.15 0.07 -6.97
CA GLU A 55 -10.58 -0.81 -8.00
C GLU A 55 -9.55 -1.77 -7.40
N GLN A 56 -8.65 -1.29 -6.54
CA GLN A 56 -7.67 -2.14 -5.86
C GLN A 56 -8.36 -3.19 -4.98
N ASP A 57 -9.39 -2.80 -4.21
CA ASP A 57 -10.14 -3.74 -3.37
C ASP A 57 -10.90 -4.78 -4.21
N ARG A 58 -11.47 -4.37 -5.35
CA ARG A 58 -12.10 -5.30 -6.30
C ARG A 58 -11.10 -6.32 -6.84
N LEU A 59 -9.92 -5.86 -7.26
CA LEU A 59 -8.86 -6.74 -7.76
C LEU A 59 -8.37 -7.70 -6.66
N ALA A 60 -8.16 -7.22 -5.45
CA ALA A 60 -7.76 -8.05 -4.31
C ALA A 60 -8.80 -9.14 -4.00
N LYS A 61 -10.10 -8.81 -4.01
CA LYS A 61 -11.18 -9.79 -3.82
C LYS A 61 -11.21 -10.85 -4.93
N ILE A 62 -10.98 -10.46 -6.18
CA ILE A 62 -10.91 -11.40 -7.30
C ILE A 62 -9.72 -12.35 -7.14
N GLU A 63 -8.55 -11.82 -6.77
CA GLU A 63 -7.36 -12.63 -6.51
C GLU A 63 -7.56 -13.60 -5.34
N GLU A 64 -8.18 -13.13 -4.26
CA GLU A 64 -8.51 -13.97 -3.09
C GLU A 64 -9.46 -15.10 -3.48
N ARG A 65 -10.54 -14.80 -4.23
CA ARG A 65 -11.46 -15.82 -4.75
C ARG A 65 -10.74 -16.82 -5.64
N LYS A 66 -9.82 -16.36 -6.51
CA LYS A 66 -9.02 -17.24 -7.37
C LYS A 66 -8.12 -18.16 -6.55
N LYS A 67 -7.44 -17.63 -5.53
CA LYS A 67 -6.60 -18.41 -4.60
C LYS A 67 -7.42 -19.45 -3.84
N ALA A 68 -8.55 -19.06 -3.27
CA ALA A 68 -9.44 -19.98 -2.56
C ALA A 68 -9.98 -21.11 -3.45
N LYS A 69 -10.32 -20.82 -4.71
CA LYS A 69 -10.72 -21.84 -5.70
C LYS A 69 -9.57 -22.82 -5.97
N LEU A 70 -8.36 -22.32 -6.19
CA LEU A 70 -7.18 -23.15 -6.44
C LEU A 70 -6.81 -24.01 -5.22
N GLU A 71 -6.93 -23.46 -4.01
CA GLU A 71 -6.70 -24.21 -2.76
C GLU A 71 -7.73 -25.33 -2.61
N LYS A 72 -9.03 -25.06 -2.81
CA LYS A 72 -10.08 -26.08 -2.80
C LYS A 72 -9.86 -27.18 -3.84
N GLN A 73 -9.46 -26.83 -5.06
CA GLN A 73 -9.15 -27.81 -6.10
C GLN A 73 -7.97 -28.70 -5.70
N LYS A 74 -6.90 -28.11 -5.14
CA LYS A 74 -5.75 -28.87 -4.63
C LYS A 74 -6.10 -29.78 -3.46
N GLU A 75 -6.94 -29.31 -2.54
CA GLU A 75 -7.42 -30.11 -1.42
C GLU A 75 -8.27 -31.29 -1.91
N MET A 76 -9.19 -31.05 -2.86
CA MET A 76 -10.01 -32.10 -3.47
C MET A 76 -9.13 -33.12 -4.21
N ALA A 77 -8.17 -32.67 -5.01
CA ALA A 77 -7.22 -33.54 -5.71
C ALA A 77 -6.40 -34.40 -4.72
N ALA A 78 -5.90 -33.80 -3.64
CA ALA A 78 -5.18 -34.51 -2.59
C ALA A 78 -6.07 -35.50 -1.83
N GLN A 79 -7.36 -35.20 -1.65
CA GLN A 79 -8.33 -36.13 -1.06
C GLN A 79 -8.61 -37.31 -1.99
N LEU A 80 -8.79 -37.07 -3.29
CA LEU A 80 -8.98 -38.11 -4.30
C LEU A 80 -7.74 -39.01 -4.39
N GLU A 81 -6.53 -38.45 -4.40
CA GLU A 81 -5.28 -39.20 -4.39
C GLU A 81 -5.15 -40.09 -3.14
N LYS A 82 -5.49 -39.55 -1.96
CA LYS A 82 -5.53 -40.32 -0.70
C LYS A 82 -6.57 -41.44 -0.76
N PHE A 83 -7.76 -41.16 -1.30
CA PHE A 83 -8.82 -42.15 -1.43
C PHE A 83 -8.42 -43.28 -2.38
N GLN A 84 -7.86 -42.96 -3.56
CA GLN A 84 -7.31 -43.92 -4.51
C GLN A 84 -6.21 -44.77 -3.86
N LYS A 85 -5.30 -44.16 -3.09
CA LYS A 85 -4.27 -44.90 -2.32
C LYS A 85 -4.89 -45.86 -1.30
N SER A 86 -5.87 -45.41 -0.51
CA SER A 86 -6.55 -46.27 0.47
C SER A 86 -7.34 -47.41 -0.17
N MET A 87 -7.99 -47.17 -1.31
CA MET A 87 -8.68 -48.20 -2.08
C MET A 87 -7.68 -49.22 -2.64
N LYS A 88 -6.53 -48.76 -3.16
CA LYS A 88 -5.45 -49.65 -3.62
C LYS A 88 -4.91 -50.51 -2.49
N GLU A 89 -4.74 -49.96 -1.29
CA GLU A 89 -4.27 -50.67 -0.10
C GLU A 89 -5.30 -51.69 0.43
N LEU A 90 -6.60 -51.36 0.44
CA LEU A 90 -7.66 -52.30 0.82
C LEU A 90 -7.92 -53.39 -0.23
N SER A 91 -7.77 -53.08 -1.52
CA SER A 91 -8.11 -54.00 -2.63
C SER A 91 -7.12 -55.15 -2.83
N GLY A 92 -5.98 -55.18 -2.13
CA GLY A 92 -5.11 -56.35 -2.08
C GLY A 92 -4.67 -56.89 -3.46
N GLN A 93 -3.87 -56.11 -4.19
CA GLN A 93 -2.94 -56.56 -5.25
C GLN A 93 -3.50 -56.89 -6.66
N TYR A 94 -3.14 -56.06 -7.66
CA TYR A 94 -2.49 -56.49 -8.92
C TYR A 94 -1.79 -55.27 -9.57
N GLU A 95 -0.47 -55.35 -9.76
CA GLU A 95 0.22 -54.53 -10.74
C GLU A 95 -0.22 -55.02 -12.13
N THR A 96 -0.97 -54.19 -12.84
CA THR A 96 -0.85 -54.15 -14.29
C THR A 96 -0.45 -52.75 -14.66
N SER A 97 0.78 -52.64 -15.15
CA SER A 97 1.19 -51.56 -16.03
C SER A 97 0.21 -51.55 -17.19
N ASP A 98 -0.49 -50.44 -17.40
CA ASP A 98 -0.88 -50.04 -18.74
C ASP A 98 -0.75 -48.53 -18.82
N GLU A 99 0.09 -48.12 -19.76
CA GLU A 99 0.32 -46.76 -20.19
C GLU A 99 -0.90 -46.27 -20.98
N GLU A 100 -0.94 -44.95 -21.17
CA GLU A 100 -1.83 -44.21 -22.09
C GLU A 100 -3.24 -43.87 -21.57
N ASP A 101 -3.35 -42.63 -21.05
CA ASP A 101 -4.45 -41.75 -21.47
C ASP A 101 -3.86 -40.34 -21.64
N ASP A 102 -3.36 -40.14 -22.85
CA ASP A 102 -2.97 -38.87 -23.43
C ASP A 102 -4.25 -38.28 -24.03
N GLY A 103 -4.88 -37.33 -23.34
CA GLY A 103 -6.11 -36.72 -23.84
C GLY A 103 -6.97 -36.05 -22.78
N ASP A 104 -6.55 -34.88 -22.29
CA ASP A 104 -7.56 -33.87 -22.02
C ASP A 104 -7.02 -32.52 -22.46
N GLU A 105 -7.47 -32.17 -23.66
CA GLU A 105 -7.33 -30.85 -24.27
C GLU A 105 -7.78 -29.78 -23.27
N ASP A 106 -7.03 -28.68 -23.28
CA ASP A 106 -7.45 -27.38 -22.78
C ASP A 106 -8.79 -26.97 -23.43
N GLU A 107 -9.92 -27.47 -22.91
CA GLU A 107 -11.19 -26.79 -23.07
C GLU A 107 -11.25 -25.69 -22.02
N ASP A 108 -10.71 -24.53 -22.40
CA ASP A 108 -11.13 -23.21 -21.93
C ASP A 108 -12.66 -23.10 -22.12
N LYS A 109 -13.44 -23.76 -21.26
CA LYS A 109 -14.84 -23.46 -21.03
C LYS A 109 -14.88 -22.07 -20.43
N LYS A 110 -14.97 -21.07 -21.31
CA LYS A 110 -15.72 -19.85 -21.07
C LYS A 110 -17.08 -20.27 -20.52
N ILE A 111 -17.16 -20.40 -19.21
CA ILE A 111 -18.43 -20.30 -18.52
C ILE A 111 -18.81 -18.83 -18.69
N ASP A 112 -19.62 -18.54 -19.71
CA ASP A 112 -20.51 -17.38 -19.68
C ASP A 112 -21.42 -17.59 -18.48
N VAL A 113 -20.93 -17.20 -17.31
CA VAL A 113 -21.82 -16.79 -16.23
C VAL A 113 -22.28 -15.41 -16.67
N GLU A 114 -23.35 -15.40 -17.44
CA GLU A 114 -24.25 -14.27 -17.55
C GLU A 114 -24.87 -14.07 -16.15
N GLU A 115 -24.05 -13.57 -15.22
CA GLU A 115 -24.47 -13.09 -13.92
C GLU A 115 -25.20 -11.78 -14.22
N GLU A 116 -26.51 -11.92 -14.42
CA GLU A 116 -27.49 -10.85 -14.38
C GLU A 116 -27.15 -9.94 -13.20
N TYR A 117 -26.54 -8.81 -13.50
CA TYR A 117 -26.24 -7.77 -12.53
C TYR A 117 -27.59 -7.20 -12.11
N GLU A 118 -28.15 -7.69 -11.00
CA GLU A 118 -29.13 -6.91 -10.25
C GLU A 118 -28.42 -5.62 -9.81
N GLU A 119 -28.68 -4.56 -10.58
CA GLU A 119 -28.30 -3.19 -10.30
C GLU A 119 -28.87 -2.83 -8.93
N TRP A 120 -28.00 -2.84 -7.93
CA TRP A 120 -28.35 -2.47 -6.56
C TRP A 120 -28.76 -1.00 -6.54
N ASP A 121 -30.07 -0.75 -6.54
CA ASP A 121 -30.66 0.56 -6.32
C ASP A 121 -30.45 0.94 -4.85
N GLY A 122 -29.69 2.01 -4.61
CA GLY A 122 -29.22 2.40 -3.29
C GLY A 122 -30.36 2.68 -2.31
N PHE A 123 -30.04 2.68 -1.02
CA PHE A 123 -31.00 3.04 0.03
C PHE A 123 -31.64 4.40 -0.28
N GLN A 124 -32.97 4.41 -0.37
CA GLN A 124 -33.77 5.62 -0.44
C GLN A 124 -33.41 6.51 0.75
N GLU A 125 -33.01 7.73 0.43
CA GLU A 125 -32.71 8.81 1.36
C GLU A 125 -34.00 9.16 2.11
N GLY A 126 -34.16 8.56 3.30
CA GLY A 126 -35.11 9.03 4.29
C GLY A 126 -34.66 10.41 4.78
N GLU A 127 -35.47 11.41 4.49
CA GLU A 127 -35.38 12.77 5.03
C GLU A 127 -35.41 12.73 6.57
N GLU A 128 -34.26 12.78 7.25
CA GLU A 128 -34.23 13.11 8.68
C GLU A 128 -33.02 14.00 9.04
N ASP A 129 -33.38 15.26 9.34
CA ASP A 129 -32.75 16.23 10.24
C ASP A 129 -31.32 16.73 9.97
N HIS A 130 -31.26 17.83 9.22
CA HIS A 130 -30.21 18.83 9.28
C HIS A 130 -30.08 19.45 10.69
N ASN A 131 -29.36 18.79 11.60
CA ASN A 131 -28.82 19.46 12.78
C ASN A 131 -27.40 19.98 12.47
N GLU A 132 -27.39 21.15 11.85
CA GLU A 132 -26.22 21.89 11.39
C GLU A 132 -25.39 22.40 12.58
N SER A 133 -24.57 21.53 13.18
CA SER A 133 -23.51 21.97 14.08
C SER A 133 -22.39 22.61 13.24
N LYS A 134 -22.52 23.92 13.02
CA LYS A 134 -21.50 24.78 12.42
C LYS A 134 -20.20 24.69 13.21
N SER A 135 -19.34 23.75 12.87
CA SER A 135 -17.96 23.71 13.33
C SER A 135 -17.24 24.92 12.76
N LYS A 136 -17.23 26.02 13.52
CA LYS A 136 -16.48 27.23 13.20
C LYS A 136 -15.00 26.85 13.04
N GLY A 137 -14.48 26.96 11.82
CA GLY A 137 -13.06 26.72 11.54
C GLY A 137 -12.16 27.63 12.39
N ILE A 138 -11.01 27.10 12.79
CA ILE A 138 -10.05 27.71 13.73
C ILE A 138 -9.24 28.88 13.10
N LEU A 139 -9.43 29.19 11.82
CA LEU A 139 -8.68 30.26 11.16
C LEU A 139 -9.21 31.65 11.53
N LYS A 140 -8.50 32.34 12.44
CA LYS A 140 -8.60 33.79 12.60
C LYS A 140 -7.95 34.45 11.37
N ARG A 141 -8.78 35.05 10.50
CA ARG A 141 -8.33 35.94 9.44
C ARG A 141 -7.89 37.26 10.10
N ILE A 142 -6.58 37.52 10.11
CA ILE A 142 -6.05 38.84 10.45
C ILE A 142 -6.21 39.69 9.20
N TYR A 143 -7.09 40.69 9.25
CA TYR A 143 -7.10 41.75 8.26
C TYR A 143 -5.87 42.60 8.51
N ALA A 144 -4.90 42.58 7.58
CA ALA A 144 -3.80 43.52 7.59
C ALA A 144 -4.39 44.92 7.36
N ALA A 145 -4.13 45.79 8.33
CA ALA A 145 -4.50 47.18 8.33
C ALA A 145 -3.70 47.96 7.27
N ASN A 146 -4.41 48.81 6.52
CA ASN A 146 -3.99 50.06 5.89
C ASN A 146 -2.51 50.20 5.47
N ILE A 147 -2.23 49.97 4.19
CA ILE A 147 -1.13 50.64 3.48
C ILE A 147 -1.76 51.80 2.71
N GLY A 148 -1.82 52.95 3.37
CA GLY A 148 -1.93 54.25 2.72
C GLY A 148 -0.57 54.93 2.84
N GLY A 149 0.02 55.30 1.71
CA GLY A 149 1.29 56.02 1.69
C GLY A 149 1.94 56.04 0.32
N SER A 150 1.59 57.08 -0.44
CA SER A 150 2.37 57.81 -1.46
C SER A 150 3.37 57.04 -2.33
N ASP A 151 3.10 57.02 -3.63
CA ASP A 151 4.13 56.97 -4.66
C ASP A 151 5.10 58.17 -4.50
N GLU A 152 6.34 58.02 -4.96
CA GLU A 152 7.42 59.04 -4.98
C GLU A 152 8.37 59.05 -3.77
N ASP A 153 9.16 58.00 -3.59
CA ASP A 153 10.56 58.07 -3.13
C ASP A 153 11.28 56.77 -3.50
N GLY A 154 12.52 56.87 -4.00
CA GLY A 154 13.28 55.74 -4.53
C GLY A 154 13.41 54.58 -3.52
N THR A 155 13.18 53.35 -3.97
CA THR A 155 13.30 52.16 -3.13
C THR A 155 14.76 51.88 -2.79
N GLU A 156 15.27 52.47 -1.71
CA GLU A 156 16.53 52.05 -1.09
C GLU A 156 16.27 50.79 -0.27
N VAL A 157 16.91 49.69 -0.64
CA VAL A 157 16.84 48.43 0.10
C VAL A 157 17.92 48.46 1.18
N THR A 158 17.55 48.87 2.38
CA THR A 158 18.39 48.73 3.57
C THR A 158 18.40 47.26 4.00
N ILE A 159 19.55 46.61 3.90
CA ILE A 159 19.76 45.26 4.43
C ILE A 159 20.24 45.42 5.86
N GLU A 160 19.31 45.33 6.81
CA GLU A 160 19.64 45.22 8.22
C GLU A 160 20.01 43.76 8.52
N ASP A 161 21.19 43.55 9.11
CA ASP A 161 21.57 42.25 9.64
C ASP A 161 20.65 41.92 10.83
N VAL A 162 19.59 41.16 10.56
CA VAL A 162 18.72 40.63 11.61
C VAL A 162 19.56 39.67 12.44
N GLU A 163 20.03 40.14 13.59
CA GLU A 163 20.56 39.27 14.63
C GLU A 163 19.48 38.24 14.96
N PHE A 164 19.64 37.02 14.45
CA PHE A 164 18.77 35.91 14.82
C PHE A 164 18.97 35.68 16.30
N ASN A 165 18.08 36.26 17.11
CA ASN A 165 17.97 35.94 18.51
C ASN A 165 17.88 34.42 18.61
N ASN A 166 18.94 33.79 19.14
CA ASN A 166 19.08 32.34 19.30
C ASN A 166 18.09 31.76 20.34
N ASN A 167 17.04 32.50 20.68
CA ASN A 167 15.99 32.14 21.60
C ASN A 167 15.06 31.13 20.92
N LEU A 168 15.48 29.86 20.96
CA LEU A 168 14.75 28.71 20.43
C LEU A 168 13.29 28.67 20.90
N GLU A 169 13.00 29.15 22.12
CA GLU A 169 11.64 29.22 22.66
C GLU A 169 10.75 30.26 21.94
N GLU A 170 11.30 31.40 21.54
CA GLU A 170 10.55 32.44 20.83
C GLU A 170 10.24 31.99 19.40
N ILE A 171 11.23 31.39 18.74
CA ILE A 171 11.07 30.78 17.42
C ILE A 171 10.05 29.65 17.48
N ALA A 172 10.09 28.81 18.53
CA ALA A 172 9.12 27.74 18.71
C ALA A 172 7.70 28.29 18.96
N LYS A 173 7.56 29.38 19.73
CA LYS A 173 6.26 30.05 19.97
C LYS A 173 5.71 30.65 18.68
N LEU A 174 6.55 31.34 17.88
CA LEU A 174 6.17 31.89 16.57
C LEU A 174 5.70 30.80 15.61
N ASN A 175 6.36 29.64 15.64
CA ASN A 175 6.03 28.49 14.80
C ASN A 175 4.99 27.54 15.44
N TYR A 176 4.41 27.90 16.59
CA TYR A 176 3.45 27.09 17.34
C TYR A 176 3.92 25.64 17.62
N VAL A 177 5.22 25.46 17.84
CA VAL A 177 5.85 24.16 18.13
C VAL A 177 5.94 23.95 19.64
N ASN A 178 5.45 22.80 20.11
CA ASN A 178 5.56 22.43 21.52
C ASN A 178 6.88 21.69 21.79
N LEU A 179 7.85 22.38 22.41
CA LEU A 179 9.17 21.84 22.73
C LEU A 179 9.15 20.67 23.72
N GLN A 180 8.15 20.57 24.61
CA GLN A 180 8.05 19.47 25.59
C GLN A 180 7.82 18.11 24.91
N LYS A 181 7.19 18.10 23.73
CA LYS A 181 6.91 16.88 22.96
C LYS A 181 8.02 16.53 21.97
N SER A 182 9.04 17.38 21.84
CA SER A 182 10.10 17.26 20.82
C SER A 182 10.81 15.91 20.89
N GLN A 183 11.20 15.47 22.09
CA GLN A 183 11.91 14.20 22.31
C GLN A 183 11.06 13.00 21.90
N LYS A 184 9.78 12.97 22.29
CA LYS A 184 8.86 11.90 21.92
C LYS A 184 8.66 11.83 20.39
N ILE A 185 8.49 12.97 19.73
CA ILE A 185 8.34 13.03 18.27
C ILE A 185 9.63 12.56 17.57
N LEU A 186 10.79 12.93 18.11
CA LEU A 186 12.09 12.48 17.62
C LEU A 186 12.22 10.95 17.72
N GLU A 187 11.91 10.36 18.86
CA GLU A 187 11.91 8.90 19.06
C GLU A 187 10.96 8.18 18.07
N GLU A 188 9.72 8.66 17.95
CA GLU A 188 8.74 8.12 16.99
C GLU A 188 9.20 8.23 15.53
N SER A 189 9.89 9.32 15.17
CA SER A 189 10.47 9.51 13.83
C SER A 189 11.61 8.52 13.56
N ILE A 190 12.48 8.31 14.54
CA ILE A 190 13.62 7.39 14.45
C ILE A 190 13.10 5.96 14.30
N ASP A 191 12.07 5.59 15.06
CA ASP A 191 11.47 4.27 14.98
C ASP A 191 10.75 4.02 13.65
N ARG A 192 10.05 5.04 13.12
CA ARG A 192 9.50 4.97 11.75
C ARG A 192 10.61 4.79 10.73
N ALA A 193 11.66 5.60 10.79
CA ALA A 193 12.80 5.51 9.88
C ALA A 193 13.47 4.13 9.93
N LYS A 194 13.66 3.55 11.13
CA LYS A 194 14.17 2.18 11.29
C LYS A 194 13.27 1.14 10.64
N LYS A 195 11.95 1.24 10.81
CA LYS A 195 10.98 0.32 10.16
C LYS A 195 11.03 0.45 8.64
N TYR A 196 11.04 1.67 8.12
CA TYR A 196 11.19 1.92 6.68
C TYR A 196 12.50 1.39 6.12
N ALA A 197 13.62 1.56 6.84
CA ALA A 197 14.91 1.02 6.42
C ALA A 197 14.86 -0.52 6.30
N VAL A 198 14.13 -1.20 7.19
CA VAL A 198 13.93 -2.66 7.10
C VAL A 198 13.14 -3.03 5.85
N ILE A 199 12.06 -2.31 5.56
CA ILE A 199 11.21 -2.54 4.38
C ILE A 199 11.96 -2.25 3.08
N ALA A 200 12.74 -1.17 3.04
CA ALA A 200 13.53 -0.76 1.89
C ALA A 200 14.81 -1.60 1.69
N GLY A 201 15.10 -2.55 2.57
CA GLY A 201 16.32 -3.36 2.51
C GLY A 201 17.62 -2.61 2.80
N ALA A 202 17.53 -1.33 3.20
CA ALA A 202 18.66 -0.49 3.58
C ALA A 202 19.07 -0.66 5.06
N ALA A 203 18.28 -1.39 5.85
CA ALA A 203 18.58 -1.65 7.25
C ALA A 203 19.90 -2.45 7.39
N PRO A 204 20.73 -2.10 8.39
CA PRO A 204 21.93 -2.88 8.67
C PRO A 204 21.52 -4.33 8.99
N LYS A 205 22.17 -5.28 8.31
CA LYS A 205 21.94 -6.71 8.54
C LYS A 205 22.28 -7.03 9.99
N LYS A 206 21.26 -7.37 10.78
CA LYS A 206 21.48 -7.88 12.15
C LYS A 206 22.40 -9.09 12.05
N SER A 207 23.45 -9.14 12.86
CA SER A 207 24.36 -10.28 12.89
C SER A 207 23.56 -11.53 13.24
N ILE A 208 23.34 -12.40 12.24
CA ILE A 208 22.59 -13.64 12.43
C ILE A 208 23.43 -14.52 13.35
N GLN A 209 22.99 -14.66 14.60
CA GLN A 209 23.62 -15.62 15.50
C GLN A 209 23.45 -17.02 14.91
N LYS A 210 24.57 -17.71 14.66
CA LYS A 210 24.56 -19.04 14.07
C LYS A 210 23.69 -19.96 14.94
N LYS A 211 22.65 -20.54 14.34
CA LYS A 211 21.81 -21.54 15.02
C LYS A 211 22.71 -22.66 15.50
N LYS A 212 22.67 -22.98 16.80
CA LYS A 212 23.40 -24.13 17.34
C LYS A 212 22.82 -25.37 16.68
N LYS A 213 23.67 -26.20 16.06
CA LYS A 213 23.25 -27.49 15.51
C LYS A 213 22.62 -28.31 16.65
N PHE A 214 21.48 -28.94 16.39
CA PHE A 214 20.88 -29.87 17.34
C PHE A 214 21.89 -30.99 17.59
N ARG A 215 22.41 -31.04 18.81
CA ARG A 215 23.25 -32.13 19.31
C ARG A 215 22.70 -32.53 20.65
N TYR A 216 22.73 -33.83 20.93
CA TYR A 216 22.41 -34.30 22.27
C TYR A 216 23.40 -33.66 23.24
N LEU A 217 22.87 -33.02 24.28
CA LEU A 217 23.67 -32.50 25.38
C LEU A 217 24.35 -33.69 26.07
N THR A 218 25.63 -33.55 26.37
CA THR A 218 26.34 -34.54 27.18
C THR A 218 25.75 -34.60 28.59
N LYS A 219 25.99 -35.69 29.32
CA LYS A 219 25.46 -35.87 30.68
C LYS A 219 25.90 -34.75 31.63
N SER A 220 27.12 -34.22 31.47
CA SER A 220 27.65 -33.09 32.22
C SER A 220 26.96 -31.77 31.87
N GLU A 221 26.77 -31.49 30.58
CA GLU A 221 26.04 -30.29 30.10
C GLU A 221 24.58 -30.28 30.59
N ARG A 222 23.91 -31.43 30.56
CA ARG A 222 22.53 -31.59 31.06
C ARG A 222 22.43 -31.28 32.56
N ARG A 223 23.37 -31.79 33.35
CA ARG A 223 23.45 -31.50 34.79
C ARG A 223 23.69 -30.01 35.06
N ALA A 224 24.58 -29.37 34.31
CA ALA A 224 24.85 -27.94 34.45
C ALA A 224 23.62 -27.07 34.09
N ASN A 225 22.89 -27.42 33.03
CA ASN A 225 21.65 -26.73 32.67
C ASN A 225 20.56 -26.91 33.72
N ASN A 226 20.39 -28.11 34.28
CA ASN A 226 19.46 -28.34 35.38
C ASN A 226 19.84 -27.51 36.61
N ARG A 227 21.13 -27.42 36.95
CA ARG A 227 21.60 -26.56 38.06
C ARG A 227 21.24 -25.10 37.81
N LYS A 228 21.54 -24.56 36.63
CA LYS A 228 21.20 -23.19 36.24
C LYS A 228 19.69 -22.91 36.28
N ALA A 229 18.88 -23.87 35.86
CA ALA A 229 17.42 -23.76 35.91
C ALA A 229 16.90 -23.72 37.36
N ILE A 230 17.46 -24.56 38.23
CA ILE A 230 17.15 -24.56 39.66
C ILE A 230 17.58 -23.23 40.30
N ASP A 231 18.79 -22.74 40.01
CA ASP A 231 19.30 -21.48 40.54
C ASP A 231 18.45 -20.28 40.09
N LYS A 232 18.01 -20.26 38.83
CA LYS A 232 17.10 -19.23 38.30
C LYS A 232 15.71 -19.29 38.93
N LYS A 233 15.24 -20.47 39.35
CA LYS A 233 13.96 -20.64 40.06
C LYS A 233 14.06 -20.24 41.55
N LYS A 234 15.27 -20.21 42.10
CA LYS A 234 15.54 -19.80 43.49
C LYS A 234 15.78 -18.29 43.64
N LYS A 235 16.09 -17.58 42.54
CA LYS A 235 16.12 -16.12 42.46
C LYS A 235 14.73 -15.59 42.14
#